data_AF-A0A923KJK7-F1
#
_entry.id   AF-A0A923KJK7-F1
#
_cell.length_a   1.000
_cell.length_b   1.000
_cell.length_c   1.000
_cell.angle_alpha   90.00
_cell.angle_beta   90.00
_cell.angle_gamma   90.00
#
_symmetry.space_group_name_H-M   'P 1'
#
loop_
_entity.id
_entity.type
_entity.pdbx_description
1 polymer ?
#
loop_
_entity_poly.entity_id
_entity_poly.type
_entity_poly.pdbx_seq_one_letter_code
_entity_poly.pdbx_strand_id
1 'polypeptide(L)'
;MDAAFYSYVEEVHHRMAGDSEINMLTDDAREAAQLRQWVWEQHSGGFGGCNGGDGSQKAVAIAFHDWKQLMKFNEDNVTAKAPIIGFLIPFRETREVTFRHG
;
A
#
# COMPACT_ATOMS: atom_id res chain seq x y z
N MET A 1 1.07 2.84 26.69
CA MET A 1 0.13 2.53 25.59
C MET A 1 0.01 3.79 24.76
N ASP A 2 0.29 3.68 23.46
CA ASP A 2 0.52 4.82 22.58
C ASP A 2 -0.78 5.26 21.88
N ALA A 3 -0.94 6.56 21.62
CA ALA A 3 -2.14 7.12 21.00
C ALA A 3 -2.39 6.56 19.58
N ALA A 4 -1.32 6.16 18.90
CA ALA A 4 -1.39 5.48 17.61
C ALA A 4 -2.08 4.10 17.67
N PHE A 5 -1.87 3.37 18.77
CA PHE A 5 -2.50 2.06 18.98
C PHE A 5 -3.99 2.19 19.24
N TYR A 6 -4.41 3.19 20.03
CA TYR A 6 -5.83 3.48 20.27
C TYR A 6 -6.56 3.92 18.99
N SER A 7 -5.96 4.82 18.20
CA SER A 7 -6.55 5.27 16.93
C SER A 7 -6.74 4.12 15.93
N TYR A 8 -5.78 3.19 15.84
CA TYR A 8 -5.90 2.01 14.97
C TYR A 8 -6.99 1.06 15.45
N VAL A 9 -7.07 0.82 16.76
CA VAL A 9 -8.10 -0.04 17.36
C VAL A 9 -9.50 0.57 17.20
N GLU A 10 -9.64 1.88 17.32
CA GLU A 10 -10.92 2.58 17.09
C GLU A 10 -11.35 2.56 15.62
N GLU A 11 -10.44 2.74 14.66
CA GLU A 11 -10.80 2.67 13.24
C GLU A 11 -11.28 1.28 12.83
N VAL A 12 -10.58 0.22 13.29
CA VAL A 12 -11.01 -1.17 13.08
C VAL A 12 -12.33 -1.44 13.79
N HIS A 13 -12.52 -0.97 15.02
CA HIS A 13 -13.77 -1.17 15.76
C HIS A 13 -14.95 -0.43 15.13
N HIS A 14 -14.73 0.77 14.58
CA HIS A 14 -15.77 1.55 13.91
C HIS A 14 -16.24 0.87 12.63
N ARG A 15 -15.30 0.42 11.78
CA ARG A 15 -15.60 -0.28 10.53
C ARG A 15 -16.18 -1.69 10.74
N MET A 16 -15.59 -2.47 11.65
CA MET A 16 -15.95 -3.87 11.85
C MET A 16 -17.11 -4.09 12.84
N ALA A 17 -17.48 -3.10 13.65
CA ALA A 17 -18.45 -3.29 14.74
C ALA A 17 -19.38 -2.09 15.03
N GLY A 18 -19.11 -0.88 14.52
CA GLY A 18 -19.84 0.33 14.87
C GLY A 18 -20.76 0.89 13.78
N ASP A 19 -20.27 0.89 12.53
CA ASP A 19 -20.95 1.50 11.39
C ASP A 19 -21.55 0.47 10.44
N SER A 20 -22.59 0.88 9.70
CA SER A 20 -23.19 0.03 8.66
C SER A 20 -22.27 -0.02 7.43
N GLU A 21 -21.39 -1.01 7.37
CA GLU A 21 -20.59 -1.29 6.18
C GLU A 21 -21.27 -2.29 5.24
N ILE A 22 -21.08 -2.09 3.93
CA ILE A 22 -21.42 -3.10 2.92
C ILE A 22 -20.13 -3.58 2.26
N ASN A 23 -19.91 -4.90 2.32
CA ASN A 23 -18.76 -5.56 1.71
C ASN A 23 -19.27 -6.61 0.71
N MET A 24 -18.60 -6.71 -0.45
CA MET A 24 -18.86 -7.73 -1.47
C MET A 24 -17.62 -8.61 -1.61
N LEU A 25 -17.83 -9.92 -1.73
CA LEU A 25 -16.77 -10.89 -1.91
C LEU A 25 -16.99 -11.65 -3.23
N THR A 26 -15.91 -11.90 -3.95
CA THR A 26 -15.85 -12.77 -5.11
C THR A 26 -14.66 -13.71 -4.96
N ASP A 27 -14.84 -14.96 -5.37
CA ASP A 27 -13.79 -15.98 -5.46
C ASP A 27 -13.39 -16.26 -6.92
N ASP A 28 -13.91 -15.50 -7.88
CA ASP A 28 -13.51 -15.62 -9.28
C ASP A 28 -12.04 -15.17 -9.45
N ALA A 29 -11.17 -16.15 -9.68
CA ALA A 29 -9.75 -15.94 -9.83
C ALA A 29 -9.39 -15.03 -11.02
N ARG A 30 -10.22 -14.99 -12.07
CA ARG A 30 -9.99 -14.13 -13.24
C ARG A 30 -10.28 -12.68 -12.91
N GLU A 31 -11.40 -12.42 -12.26
CA GLU A 31 -11.77 -11.06 -11.82
C GLU A 31 -10.74 -10.54 -10.81
N ALA A 32 -10.35 -11.37 -9.84
CA ALA A 32 -9.31 -11.02 -8.88
C ALA A 32 -7.95 -10.72 -9.54
N ALA A 33 -7.57 -11.50 -10.57
CA ALA A 33 -6.33 -11.28 -11.30
C ALA A 33 -6.36 -9.99 -12.14
N GLN A 34 -7.47 -9.73 -12.84
CA GLN A 34 -7.64 -8.51 -13.63
C GLN A 34 -7.63 -7.27 -12.73
N LEU A 35 -8.38 -7.31 -11.63
CA LEU A 35 -8.41 -6.21 -10.67
C LEU A 35 -7.02 -5.94 -10.09
N ARG A 36 -6.30 -6.98 -9.65
CA ARG A 36 -4.92 -6.86 -9.15
C ARG A 36 -4.01 -6.20 -10.18
N GLN A 37 -3.96 -6.75 -11.40
CA GLN A 37 -3.10 -6.23 -12.45
C GLN A 37 -3.40 -4.76 -12.74
N TRP A 38 -4.68 -4.42 -12.90
CA TRP A 38 -5.09 -3.05 -13.19
C TRP A 38 -4.73 -2.07 -12.07
N VAL A 39 -5.12 -2.37 -10.82
CA VAL A 39 -4.84 -1.49 -9.68
C VAL A 39 -3.34 -1.33 -9.48
N TRP A 40 -2.58 -2.43 -9.52
CA TRP A 40 -1.15 -2.40 -9.28
C TRP A 40 -0.39 -1.65 -10.37
N GLU A 41 -0.77 -1.82 -11.64
CA GLU A 41 -0.22 -1.06 -12.78
C GLU A 41 -0.43 0.45 -12.60
N GLN A 42 -1.61 0.88 -12.17
CA GLN A 42 -1.89 2.30 -11.90
C GLN A 42 -1.01 2.85 -10.77
N HIS A 43 -0.83 2.08 -9.69
CA HIS A 43 -0.02 2.49 -8.55
C HIS A 43 1.46 2.51 -8.86
N SER A 44 1.94 1.59 -9.70
CA SER A 44 3.34 1.53 -10.10
C SER A 44 3.68 2.41 -11.30
N GLY A 45 2.69 3.10 -11.90
CA GLY A 45 2.89 3.85 -13.14
C GLY A 45 3.39 2.98 -14.31
N GLY A 46 3.03 1.69 -14.30
CA GLY A 46 3.51 0.70 -15.26
C GLY A 46 5.01 0.36 -15.19
N PHE A 47 5.67 0.63 -14.06
CA PHE A 47 7.07 0.28 -13.87
C PHE A 47 7.27 -1.25 -13.78
N GLY A 48 8.11 -1.82 -14.67
CA GLY A 48 8.59 -3.20 -14.54
C GLY A 48 7.49 -4.27 -14.44
N GLY A 49 7.74 -5.33 -13.68
CA GLY A 49 6.79 -6.42 -13.42
C GLY A 49 5.81 -6.16 -12.27
N CYS A 50 5.52 -4.90 -11.95
CA CYS A 50 4.82 -4.50 -10.72
C CYS A 50 3.32 -4.84 -10.67
N ASN A 51 2.73 -5.42 -11.71
CA ASN A 51 1.30 -5.76 -11.76
C ASN A 51 0.95 -7.16 -11.21
N GLY A 52 1.96 -7.95 -10.82
CA GLY A 52 1.75 -9.28 -10.24
C GLY A 52 1.33 -10.36 -11.25
N GLY A 53 1.27 -10.04 -12.55
CA GLY A 53 1.05 -10.99 -13.64
C GLY A 53 -0.10 -11.96 -13.39
N ASP A 54 0.13 -13.23 -13.68
CA ASP A 54 -0.85 -14.32 -13.52
C ASP A 54 -1.24 -14.62 -12.05
N GLY A 55 -0.62 -13.96 -11.07
CA GLY A 55 -0.89 -14.19 -9.65
C GLY A 55 -0.22 -15.44 -9.09
N SER A 56 0.61 -16.12 -9.88
CA SER A 56 1.48 -17.18 -9.36
C SER A 56 2.40 -16.62 -8.29
N GLN A 57 2.84 -17.48 -7.37
CA GLN A 57 3.79 -17.08 -6.31
C GLN A 57 5.06 -16.44 -6.91
N LYS A 58 5.51 -16.94 -8.07
CA LYS A 58 6.66 -16.38 -8.80
C LYS A 58 6.37 -14.96 -9.31
N ALA A 59 5.24 -14.74 -9.97
CA ALA A 59 4.87 -13.41 -10.48
C ALA A 59 4.68 -12.39 -9.35
N VAL A 60 4.07 -12.81 -8.23
CA VAL A 60 3.90 -11.97 -7.04
C VAL A 60 5.26 -11.65 -6.39
N ALA A 61 6.18 -12.61 -6.32
CA ALA A 61 7.52 -12.38 -5.77
C ALA A 61 8.34 -11.39 -6.62
N ILE A 62 8.22 -11.48 -7.96
CA ILE A 62 8.83 -10.52 -8.89
C ILE A 62 8.22 -9.13 -8.69
N ALA A 63 6.90 -9.01 -8.68
CA ALA A 63 6.22 -7.75 -8.46
C ALA A 63 6.62 -7.10 -7.13
N PHE A 64 6.71 -7.89 -6.05
CA PHE A 64 7.16 -7.39 -4.75
C PHE A 64 8.61 -6.90 -4.76
N HIS A 65 9.49 -7.60 -5.46
CA HIS A 65 10.86 -7.16 -5.65
C HIS A 65 10.91 -5.81 -6.40
N ASP A 66 10.18 -5.70 -7.49
CA ASP A 66 10.14 -4.49 -8.33
C ASP A 66 9.48 -3.31 -7.59
N TRP A 67 8.45 -3.57 -6.76
CA TRP A 67 7.89 -2.56 -5.86
C TRP A 67 8.92 -1.97 -4.91
N LYS A 68 9.79 -2.79 -4.31
CA LYS A 68 10.87 -2.27 -3.45
C LYS A 68 11.85 -1.39 -4.21
N GLN A 69 12.16 -1.75 -5.44
CA GLN A 69 13.05 -0.94 -6.29
C GLN A 69 12.39 0.39 -6.66
N LEU A 70 11.13 0.36 -7.08
CA LEU A 70 10.37 1.56 -7.41
C LEU A 70 10.20 2.48 -6.21
N MET A 71 9.83 1.93 -5.04
CA MET A 71 9.70 2.71 -3.81
C MET A 71 11.01 3.38 -3.42
N LYS A 72 12.15 2.68 -3.53
CA LYS A 72 13.47 3.29 -3.29
C LYS A 72 13.76 4.42 -4.28
N PHE A 73 13.54 4.18 -5.57
CA PHE A 73 13.71 5.21 -6.60
C PHE A 73 12.82 6.43 -6.34
N ASN A 74 11.56 6.23 -5.99
CA ASN A 74 10.64 7.32 -5.69
C ASN A 74 11.02 8.06 -4.41
N GLU A 75 11.53 7.38 -3.39
CA GLU A 75 12.05 8.00 -2.17
C GLU A 75 13.26 8.92 -2.44
N ASP A 76 14.21 8.44 -3.24
CA ASP A 76 15.38 9.24 -3.65
C ASP A 76 14.92 10.50 -4.42
N ASN A 77 13.93 10.36 -5.31
CA ASN A 77 13.38 11.50 -6.06
C ASN A 77 12.56 12.46 -5.21
N VAL A 78 11.76 11.98 -4.26
CA VAL A 78 11.06 12.84 -3.29
C VAL A 78 12.07 13.68 -2.52
N THR A 79 13.15 13.07 -2.05
CA THR A 79 14.24 13.76 -1.35
C THR A 79 14.91 14.82 -2.25
N ALA A 80 15.11 14.50 -3.52
CA ALA A 80 15.67 15.41 -4.53
C ALA A 80 14.66 16.44 -5.08
N LYS A 81 13.38 16.40 -4.69
CA LYS A 81 12.27 17.16 -5.28
C LYS A 81 12.14 16.96 -6.80
N ALA A 82 12.44 15.76 -7.25
CA ALA A 82 12.33 15.32 -8.63
C ALA A 82 11.02 14.52 -8.88
N PRO A 83 10.60 14.35 -10.14
CA PRO A 83 9.43 13.54 -10.47
C PRO A 83 9.56 12.09 -9.98
N ILE A 84 8.43 11.51 -9.56
CA ILE A 84 8.30 10.09 -9.21
C ILE A 84 7.54 9.32 -10.30
N ILE A 85 7.63 7.99 -10.28
CA ILE A 85 6.84 7.11 -11.15
C ILE A 85 5.71 6.48 -10.32
N GLY A 86 4.47 6.64 -10.77
CA GLY A 86 3.30 6.16 -10.03
C GLY A 86 3.20 6.79 -8.64
N PHE A 87 2.71 6.01 -7.68
CA PHE A 87 2.38 6.47 -6.32
C PHE A 87 3.03 5.62 -5.22
N LEU A 88 3.78 4.57 -5.57
CA LEU A 88 4.43 3.71 -4.58
C LEU A 88 5.62 4.42 -3.92
N ILE A 89 5.48 4.74 -2.63
CA ILE A 89 6.54 5.30 -1.79
C ILE A 89 6.68 4.47 -0.50
N PRO A 90 7.87 4.38 0.11
CA PRO A 90 8.03 3.71 1.39
C PRO A 90 7.19 4.41 2.46
N PHE A 91 6.45 3.60 3.23
CA PHE A 91 5.81 4.12 4.43
C PHE A 91 6.88 4.38 5.50
N ARG A 92 7.01 5.63 5.96
CA ARG A 92 7.85 6.02 7.10
C ARG A 92 6.97 6.57 8.21
N GLU A 93 6.99 5.93 9.37
CA GLU A 93 6.39 6.51 10.57
C GLU A 93 7.43 7.41 11.25
N THR A 94 7.30 8.73 11.08
CA THR A 94 8.17 9.73 11.73
C THR A 94 7.45 10.46 12.85
N ARG A 95 6.59 9.77 13.61
CA ARG A 95 5.93 10.37 14.77
C ARG A 95 6.94 10.50 15.91
N GLU A 96 7.61 11.64 15.99
CA GLU A 96 8.27 12.07 17.22
C GLU A 96 7.20 12.55 18.19
N VAL A 97 6.87 11.73 19.19
CA VAL A 97 6.02 12.14 20.29
C VAL A 97 6.81 13.09 21.19
N THR A 98 6.76 14.39 20.92
CA THR A 98 7.24 15.39 21.88
C THR A 98 6.25 15.49 23.03
N PHE A 99 6.49 14.74 24.10
CA PHE A 99 5.83 14.99 25.38
C PHE A 99 6.25 16.37 25.88
N ARG A 100 5.34 17.36 25.79
CA ARG A 100 5.47 18.60 26.58
C ARG A 100 4.81 18.35 27.93
N HIS A 101 5.61 18.15 28.97
CA HIS A 101 5.17 18.40 30.34
C HIS A 101 5.16 19.91 30.56
N GLY A 102 3.98 20.45 30.86
CA GLY A 102 3.74 21.81 31.33
C GLY A 102 2.50 21.80 32.18
#